data_AF-G5GRK8-F1
#
_entry.id   AF-G5GRK8-F1
#
_cell.length_a   1.000
_cell.length_b   1.000
_cell.length_c   1.000
_cell.angle_alpha   90.00
_cell.angle_beta   90.00
_cell.angle_gamma   90.00
#
_symmetry.space_group_name_H-M   'P 1'
#
loop_
_entity.id
_entity.type
_entity.pdbx_description
1 polymer ?
#
loop_
_entity_poly.entity_id
_entity_poly.type
_entity_poly.pdbx_seq_one_letter_code
_entity_poly.pdbx_strand_id
1 'polypeptide(L)'
;MICNECGSKIEGLTRICPHCGQRALVDDELETWSFIADGSEKHKREMPAEIVLNAPTPIPTERTAQIDGLERLKDYFVQHSNLYQVLDDLDYIESGMHRPSFAFWALVGGLIAALVYFPLSPFLPHFIWAYYFVLWGAVTSVGYLRAGRRYERRKAEYELLRRHAENDLRMMYNSCADCFLPLAWTPPPRIIRMIDALRSGEIPSVRAYMEREAG
;
A
#
# COMPACT_ATOMS: atom_id res chain seq x y z
N MET A 1 8.61 6.86 19.85
CA MET A 1 8.97 5.76 18.92
C MET A 1 7.78 4.81 18.84
N ILE A 2 7.54 4.18 17.69
CA ILE A 2 6.45 3.21 17.51
C ILE A 2 7.09 1.84 17.29
N CYS A 3 6.63 0.82 18.00
CA CYS A 3 7.12 -0.55 17.80
C CYS A 3 6.58 -1.10 16.47
N ASN A 4 7.46 -1.58 15.59
CA ASN A 4 7.07 -2.12 14.28
C ASN A 4 6.23 -3.40 14.37
N GLU A 5 6.29 -4.12 15.49
CA GLU A 5 5.57 -5.39 15.68
C GLU A 5 4.22 -5.21 16.35
N CYS A 6 4.13 -4.37 17.41
CA CYS A 6 2.88 -4.21 18.17
C CYS A 6 2.17 -2.87 17.95
N GLY A 7 2.75 -1.93 17.19
CA GLY A 7 2.14 -0.63 16.88
C GLY A 7 1.95 0.31 18.07
N SER A 8 2.33 -0.09 19.28
CA SER A 8 2.16 0.74 20.49
C SER A 8 3.12 1.92 20.49
N LYS A 9 2.60 3.11 20.85
CA LYS A 9 3.40 4.32 21.08
C LYS A 9 4.20 4.17 22.37
N ILE A 10 5.53 4.12 22.26
CA ILE A 10 6.44 4.04 23.41
C ILE A 10 6.77 5.46 23.87
N GLU A 11 6.42 5.77 25.11
CA GLU A 11 6.79 7.01 25.81
C GLU A 11 7.99 6.73 26.72
N GLY A 12 9.11 7.41 26.45
CA GLY A 12 10.40 7.19 27.13
C GLY A 12 11.45 6.51 26.24
N LEU A 13 12.72 6.90 26.43
CA LEU A 13 13.93 6.43 25.70
C LEU A 13 14.33 4.98 26.05
N THR A 14 13.38 4.07 26.22
CA THR A 14 13.66 2.67 26.56
C THR A 14 13.92 1.85 25.29
N ARG A 15 15.10 1.21 25.22
CA ARG A 15 15.56 0.39 24.07
C ARG A 15 14.77 -0.92 23.88
N ILE A 16 13.87 -1.24 24.79
CA ILE A 16 13.09 -2.49 24.81
C ILE A 16 11.63 -2.10 24.99
N CYS A 17 10.77 -2.58 24.10
CA CYS A 17 9.34 -2.34 24.18
C CYS A 17 8.78 -3.00 25.45
N PRO A 18 8.13 -2.24 26.35
CA PRO A 18 7.59 -2.79 27.60
C PRO A 18 6.37 -3.71 27.38
N HIS A 19 5.76 -3.70 26.18
CA HIS A 19 4.61 -4.54 25.85
C HIS A 19 4.98 -5.89 25.23
N CYS A 20 6.02 -5.97 24.42
CA CYS A 20 6.40 -7.21 23.71
C CYS A 20 7.83 -7.69 24.00
N GLY A 21 8.62 -6.96 24.79
CA GLY A 21 9.97 -7.35 25.20
C GLY A 21 11.03 -7.30 24.09
N GLN A 22 10.67 -6.85 22.88
CA GLN A 22 11.57 -6.76 21.74
C GLN A 22 12.23 -5.38 21.61
N ARG A 23 13.41 -5.33 20.95
CA ARG A 23 14.18 -4.08 20.79
C ARG A 23 13.39 -3.07 19.98
N ALA A 24 13.21 -1.88 20.54
CA ALA A 24 12.73 -0.72 19.80
C ALA A 24 13.90 -0.20 18.95
N LEU A 25 13.80 -0.32 17.62
CA LEU A 25 14.84 0.12 16.69
C LEU A 25 14.96 1.64 16.75
N VAL A 26 16.17 2.10 17.12
CA VAL A 26 16.59 3.50 16.97
C VAL A 26 16.86 3.70 15.48
N ASP A 27 16.20 4.69 14.87
CA ASP A 27 16.25 5.00 13.44
C ASP A 27 17.68 5.22 12.87
N ASP A 28 18.69 5.37 13.72
CA ASP A 28 20.06 5.70 13.30
C ASP A 28 21.03 4.51 13.14
N GLU A 29 20.66 3.27 13.51
CA GLU A 29 21.61 2.13 13.44
C GLU A 29 21.40 1.15 12.26
N LEU A 30 20.40 1.37 11.40
CA LEU A 30 20.24 0.58 10.16
C LEU A 30 21.11 1.09 8.99
N GLU A 31 21.81 2.22 9.17
CA GLU A 31 22.46 2.96 8.07
C GLU A 31 23.83 2.42 7.65
N THR A 32 24.53 1.65 8.48
CA THR A 32 25.97 1.41 8.22
C THR A 32 26.26 0.20 7.33
N TRP A 33 25.35 -0.78 7.21
CA TRP A 33 25.63 -2.03 6.46
C TRP A 33 24.47 -2.59 5.62
N SER A 34 23.26 -2.02 5.71
CA SER A 34 22.11 -2.46 4.89
C SER A 34 22.16 -1.95 3.44
N PHE A 35 23.22 -1.22 3.04
CA PHE A 35 23.37 -0.67 1.68
C PHE A 35 23.68 -1.73 0.61
N ILE A 36 24.12 -2.93 1.00
CA ILE A 36 24.47 -4.06 0.11
C ILE A 36 23.32 -5.09 0.00
N ALA A 37 22.45 -5.17 1.01
CA ALA A 37 21.40 -6.18 1.02
C ALA A 37 20.28 -5.83 0.03
N ASP A 38 20.17 -6.66 -1.01
CA ASP A 38 19.12 -6.64 -2.02
C ASP A 38 17.81 -7.17 -1.41
N GLY A 39 17.13 -6.29 -0.66
CA GLY A 39 15.81 -6.61 -0.09
C GLY A 39 14.80 -7.02 -1.16
N SER A 40 14.92 -6.49 -2.38
CA SER A 40 13.97 -6.74 -3.47
C SER A 40 13.94 -8.22 -3.90
N GLU A 41 15.12 -8.87 -3.95
CA GLU A 41 15.24 -10.30 -4.26
C GLU A 41 14.67 -11.20 -3.15
N LYS A 42 14.83 -10.80 -1.88
CA LYS A 42 14.20 -11.50 -0.74
C LYS A 42 12.67 -11.41 -0.84
N HIS A 43 12.15 -10.22 -1.16
CA HIS A 43 10.71 -10.00 -1.30
C HIS A 43 10.11 -10.83 -2.44
N LYS A 44 10.78 -10.91 -3.59
CA LYS A 44 10.33 -11.78 -4.69
C LYS A 44 10.28 -13.27 -4.31
N ARG A 45 11.18 -13.74 -3.46
CA ARG A 45 11.21 -15.14 -2.99
C ARG A 45 10.15 -15.43 -1.93
N GLU A 46 9.82 -14.42 -1.12
CA GLU A 46 8.81 -14.52 -0.06
C GLU A 46 7.38 -14.19 -0.55
N MET A 47 7.23 -13.84 -1.83
CA MET A 47 5.94 -13.52 -2.43
C MET A 47 4.96 -14.71 -2.30
N PRO A 48 3.83 -14.56 -1.59
CA PRO A 48 2.88 -15.64 -1.43
C PRO A 48 2.19 -15.92 -2.76
N ALA A 49 1.93 -17.20 -3.03
CA ALA A 49 1.24 -17.63 -4.23
C ALA A 49 -0.18 -17.03 -4.29
N GLU A 50 -0.63 -16.74 -5.51
CA GLU A 50 -1.97 -16.24 -5.75
C GLU A 50 -3.03 -17.29 -5.44
N ILE A 51 -3.97 -16.96 -4.55
CA ILE A 51 -5.07 -17.84 -4.20
C ILE A 51 -6.12 -17.80 -5.31
N VAL A 52 -6.51 -18.97 -5.82
CA VAL A 52 -7.55 -19.09 -6.84
C VAL A 52 -8.93 -18.91 -6.20
N LEU A 53 -9.78 -18.13 -6.84
CA LEU A 53 -11.15 -17.89 -6.38
C LEU A 53 -12.05 -19.09 -6.69
N ASN A 54 -12.90 -19.45 -5.74
CA ASN A 54 -13.97 -20.42 -5.96
C ASN A 54 -15.00 -19.86 -6.95
N ALA A 55 -15.55 -20.75 -7.79
CA ALA A 55 -16.62 -20.36 -8.70
C ALA A 55 -17.87 -19.95 -7.90
N PRO A 56 -18.52 -18.83 -8.26
CA PRO A 56 -19.77 -18.44 -7.61
C PRO A 56 -20.84 -19.52 -7.76
N THR A 57 -21.66 -19.70 -6.73
CA THR A 57 -22.83 -20.57 -6.81
C THR A 57 -23.88 -19.99 -7.77
N PRO A 58 -24.77 -20.84 -8.33
CA PRO A 58 -25.83 -20.34 -9.19
C PRO A 58 -26.76 -19.38 -8.42
N ILE A 59 -27.09 -18.25 -9.06
CA ILE A 59 -28.00 -17.25 -8.51
C ILE A 59 -29.39 -17.90 -8.32
N PRO A 60 -30.01 -17.79 -7.14
CA PRO A 60 -31.37 -18.30 -6.89
C PRO A 60 -32.37 -17.73 -7.90
N THR A 61 -33.31 -18.55 -8.37
CA THR A 61 -34.31 -18.13 -9.37
C THR A 61 -35.41 -17.25 -8.78
N GLU A 62 -35.74 -17.45 -7.50
CA GLU A 62 -36.81 -16.72 -6.83
C GLU A 62 -36.31 -15.37 -6.28
N ARG A 63 -37.10 -14.30 -6.45
CA ARG A 63 -36.74 -12.94 -6.00
C ARG A 63 -36.60 -12.83 -4.49
N THR A 64 -37.47 -13.50 -3.74
CA THR A 64 -37.39 -13.56 -2.26
C THR A 64 -36.12 -14.23 -1.81
N ALA A 65 -35.78 -15.40 -2.39
CA ALA A 65 -34.53 -16.10 -2.12
C ALA A 65 -33.28 -15.29 -2.52
N GLN A 66 -33.37 -14.48 -3.58
CA GLN A 66 -32.30 -13.54 -3.94
C GLN A 66 -32.10 -12.46 -2.87
N ILE A 67 -33.18 -11.83 -2.40
CA ILE A 67 -33.11 -10.77 -1.38
C ILE A 67 -32.56 -11.33 -0.06
N ASP A 68 -33.09 -12.45 0.42
CA ASP A 68 -32.61 -13.10 1.66
C ASP A 68 -31.14 -13.51 1.53
N GLY A 69 -30.77 -14.05 0.37
CA GLY A 69 -29.38 -14.39 0.06
C GLY A 69 -28.46 -13.17 0.09
N LEU A 70 -28.89 -12.04 -0.46
CA LEU A 70 -28.13 -10.79 -0.46
C LEU A 70 -28.01 -10.17 0.93
N GLU A 71 -29.05 -10.23 1.74
CA GLU A 71 -29.01 -9.73 3.12
C GLU A 71 -27.99 -10.49 3.96
N ARG A 72 -27.97 -11.83 3.82
CA ARG A 72 -26.95 -12.68 4.44
C ARG A 72 -25.54 -12.33 3.97
N LEU A 73 -25.34 -12.14 2.66
CA LEU A 73 -24.03 -11.75 2.11
C LEU A 73 -23.62 -10.37 2.60
N LYS A 74 -24.54 -9.40 2.64
CA LYS A 74 -24.31 -8.06 3.17
C LYS A 74 -23.78 -8.14 4.59
N ASP A 75 -24.45 -8.88 5.49
CA ASP A 75 -24.02 -8.97 6.88
C ASP A 75 -22.62 -9.61 7.01
N TYR A 76 -22.34 -10.65 6.23
CA TYR A 76 -21.04 -11.31 6.18
C TYR A 76 -19.91 -10.38 5.68
N PHE A 77 -20.13 -9.64 4.60
CA PHE A 77 -19.13 -8.73 4.03
C PHE A 77 -18.98 -7.44 4.83
N VAL A 78 -20.02 -6.98 5.52
CA VAL A 78 -19.94 -5.86 6.47
C VAL A 78 -19.04 -6.25 7.65
N GLN A 79 -19.14 -7.47 8.16
CA GLN A 79 -18.23 -7.94 9.22
C GLN A 79 -16.75 -7.93 8.79
N HIS A 80 -16.48 -8.16 7.51
CA HIS A 80 -15.13 -8.19 6.93
C HIS A 80 -14.79 -6.91 6.14
N SER A 81 -15.51 -5.80 6.37
CA SER A 81 -15.33 -4.56 5.60
C SER A 81 -13.92 -3.98 5.73
N ASN A 82 -13.24 -4.27 6.84
CA ASN A 82 -11.85 -3.85 7.08
C ASN A 82 -10.91 -4.35 5.97
N LEU A 83 -11.10 -5.56 5.42
CA LEU A 83 -10.24 -6.08 4.35
C LEU A 83 -10.36 -5.25 3.05
N TYR A 84 -11.56 -4.75 2.75
CA TYR A 84 -11.75 -3.85 1.60
C TYR A 84 -11.13 -2.47 1.87
N GLN A 85 -11.26 -1.94 3.09
CA GLN A 85 -10.65 -0.68 3.48
C GLN A 85 -9.12 -0.73 3.41
N VAL A 86 -8.51 -1.84 3.84
CA VAL A 86 -7.06 -2.04 3.73
C VAL A 86 -6.60 -2.01 2.28
N LEU A 87 -7.34 -2.62 1.36
CA LEU A 87 -7.01 -2.57 -0.07
C LEU A 87 -7.18 -1.17 -0.66
N ASP A 88 -8.27 -0.47 -0.32
CA ASP A 88 -8.50 0.91 -0.75
C ASP A 88 -7.40 1.86 -0.23
N ASP A 89 -6.98 1.69 1.04
CA ASP A 89 -5.90 2.46 1.66
C ASP A 89 -4.55 2.17 0.98
N LEU A 90 -4.29 0.91 0.63
CA LEU A 90 -3.11 0.54 -0.13
C LEU A 90 -3.12 1.20 -1.51
N ASP A 91 -4.21 1.07 -2.27
CA ASP A 91 -4.34 1.70 -3.60
C ASP A 91 -4.17 3.24 -3.51
N TYR A 92 -4.65 3.88 -2.43
CA TYR A 92 -4.40 5.29 -2.17
C TYR A 92 -2.91 5.59 -1.95
N ILE A 93 -2.21 4.78 -1.13
CA ILE A 93 -0.77 4.92 -0.90
C ILE A 93 0.01 4.77 -2.20
N GLU A 94 -0.36 3.81 -3.06
CA GLU A 94 0.27 3.59 -4.36
C GLU A 94 0.11 4.78 -5.31
N SER A 95 -1.08 5.38 -5.34
CA SER A 95 -1.32 6.59 -6.14
C SER A 95 -0.40 7.76 -5.73
N GLY A 96 -0.01 7.83 -4.45
CA GLY A 96 0.92 8.81 -3.90
C GLY A 96 2.41 8.44 -4.08
N MET A 97 2.74 7.22 -4.50
CA MET A 97 4.13 6.79 -4.69
C MET A 97 4.71 7.36 -5.99
N HIS A 98 5.41 8.48 -5.87
CA HIS A 98 6.07 9.10 -7.03
C HIS A 98 7.54 8.69 -7.17
N ARG A 99 7.95 8.39 -8.40
CA ARG A 99 9.36 8.18 -8.72
C ARG A 99 10.16 9.45 -8.44
N PRO A 100 11.36 9.33 -7.85
CA PRO A 100 12.23 10.49 -7.66
C PRO A 100 12.60 11.08 -9.02
N SER A 101 12.30 12.35 -9.22
CA SER A 101 12.63 13.05 -10.47
C SER A 101 14.06 13.60 -10.41
N PHE A 102 14.85 13.31 -11.43
CA PHE A 102 16.23 13.78 -11.51
C PHE A 102 16.31 15.31 -11.55
N ALA A 103 15.41 15.95 -12.31
CA ALA A 103 15.36 17.41 -12.42
C ALA A 103 15.11 18.10 -11.06
N PHE A 104 14.21 17.56 -10.24
CA PHE A 104 13.95 18.09 -8.90
C PHE A 104 15.18 17.94 -8.00
N TRP A 105 15.84 16.77 -8.03
CA TRP A 105 17.07 16.53 -7.27
C TRP A 105 18.26 17.37 -7.77
N ALA A 106 18.32 17.70 -9.06
CA ALA A 106 19.29 18.63 -9.60
C ALA A 106 19.07 20.04 -9.04
N LEU A 107 17.82 20.53 -9.02
CA LEU A 107 17.50 21.85 -8.45
C LEU A 107 17.76 21.91 -6.94
N VAL A 108 17.26 20.93 -6.19
CA VAL A 108 17.43 20.87 -4.72
C VAL A 108 18.89 20.69 -4.35
N GLY A 109 19.62 19.79 -5.02
CA GLY A 109 21.05 19.61 -4.78
C GLY A 109 21.85 20.87 -5.10
N GLY A 110 21.45 21.65 -6.11
CA GLY A 110 22.09 22.91 -6.48
C GLY A 110 21.90 23.99 -5.41
N LEU A 111 20.70 24.06 -4.83
CA LEU A 111 20.39 24.94 -3.70
C LEU A 111 21.17 24.54 -2.44
N ILE A 112 21.23 23.25 -2.10
CA ILE A 112 21.98 22.75 -0.95
C ILE A 112 23.48 23.04 -1.13
N ALA A 113 24.03 22.75 -2.31
CA ALA A 113 25.43 23.04 -2.61
C ALA A 113 25.72 24.55 -2.54
N ALA A 114 24.78 25.40 -2.97
CA ALA A 114 24.93 26.84 -2.89
C ALA A 114 24.96 27.34 -1.44
N LEU A 115 24.07 26.83 -0.58
CA LEU A 115 24.03 27.16 0.84
C LEU A 115 25.34 26.82 1.56
N VAL A 116 26.02 25.74 1.15
CA VAL A 116 27.32 25.35 1.70
C VAL A 116 28.46 26.16 1.08
N TYR A 117 28.43 26.35 -0.24
CA TYR A 117 29.53 26.97 -0.98
C TYR A 117 29.64 28.49 -0.76
N PHE A 118 28.51 29.22 -0.75
CA PHE A 118 28.54 30.69 -0.64
C PHE A 118 29.20 31.21 0.65
N PRO A 119 28.92 30.65 1.85
CA PRO A 119 29.59 31.07 3.08
C PRO A 119 31.08 30.73 3.15
N LEU A 120 31.51 29.65 2.49
CA LEU A 120 32.91 29.20 2.43
C LEU A 120 33.72 29.94 1.35
N SER A 121 33.04 30.57 0.39
CA SER A 121 33.66 31.27 -0.74
C SER A 121 34.71 32.34 -0.37
N PRO A 122 34.61 33.11 0.74
CA PRO A 122 35.62 34.12 1.09
C PRO A 122 36.93 33.50 1.59
N PHE A 123 36.91 32.23 2.00
CA PHE A 123 38.03 31.54 2.65
C PHE A 123 38.80 30.61 1.71
N LEU A 124 38.34 30.43 0.47
CA LEU A 124 38.94 29.52 -0.51
C LEU A 124 39.85 30.30 -1.49
N PRO A 125 41.12 29.89 -1.66
CA PRO A 125 42.05 30.58 -2.55
C PRO A 125 41.69 30.31 -4.01
N HIS A 126 41.42 31.39 -4.75
CA HIS A 126 40.95 31.44 -6.13
C HIS A 126 39.56 30.81 -6.37
N PHE A 127 38.69 31.63 -6.96
CA PHE A 127 37.26 31.46 -7.17
C PHE A 127 36.94 30.36 -8.19
N ILE A 128 37.23 29.11 -7.86
CA ILE A 128 37.06 27.96 -8.76
C ILE A 128 35.63 27.45 -8.63
N TRP A 129 34.77 27.93 -9.53
CA TRP A 129 33.40 27.44 -9.73
C TRP A 129 33.32 25.91 -9.86
N ALA A 130 34.40 25.24 -10.27
CA ALA A 130 34.45 23.79 -10.36
C ALA A 130 34.18 23.10 -9.02
N TYR A 131 34.57 23.67 -7.87
CA TYR A 131 34.25 23.08 -6.56
C TYR A 131 32.75 23.09 -6.28
N TYR A 132 32.05 24.16 -6.67
CA TYR A 132 30.60 24.21 -6.59
C TYR A 132 29.95 23.12 -7.45
N PHE A 133 30.36 22.99 -8.72
CA PHE A 133 29.81 21.98 -9.62
C PHE A 133 30.12 20.54 -9.17
N VAL A 134 31.30 20.29 -8.60
CA VAL A 134 31.66 18.99 -8.03
C VAL A 134 30.82 18.68 -6.79
N LEU A 135 30.66 19.64 -5.87
CA LEU A 135 29.82 19.50 -4.69
C LEU A 135 28.36 19.27 -5.08
N TRP A 136 27.85 20.06 -6.02
CA TRP A 136 26.50 19.92 -6.56
C TRP A 136 26.29 18.55 -7.19
N GLY A 137 27.18 18.14 -8.10
CA GLY A 137 27.12 16.82 -8.74
C GLY A 137 27.14 15.68 -7.72
N ALA A 138 27.98 15.77 -6.70
CA ALA A 138 28.06 14.77 -5.63
C ALA A 138 26.76 14.71 -4.80
N VAL A 139 26.26 15.85 -4.32
CA VAL A 139 25.03 15.92 -3.51
C VAL A 139 23.81 15.45 -4.30
N THR A 140 23.65 15.91 -5.55
CA THR A 140 22.55 15.51 -6.43
C THR A 140 22.62 14.02 -6.74
N SER A 141 23.79 13.48 -7.11
CA SER A 141 23.91 12.06 -7.49
C SER A 141 23.67 11.14 -6.31
N VAL A 142 24.27 11.43 -5.14
CA VAL A 142 24.07 10.64 -3.93
C VAL A 142 22.63 10.73 -3.44
N GLY A 143 22.04 11.93 -3.42
CA GLY A 143 20.65 12.14 -3.04
C GLY A 143 19.66 11.40 -3.95
N TYR A 144 19.85 11.52 -5.27
CA TYR A 144 19.04 10.85 -6.27
C TYR A 144 19.13 9.32 -6.17
N LEU A 145 20.34 8.76 -6.08
CA LEU A 145 20.54 7.31 -5.97
C LEU A 145 19.95 6.76 -4.66
N ARG A 146 20.11 7.48 -3.54
CA ARG A 146 19.55 7.10 -2.24
C ARG A 146 18.02 7.15 -2.27
N ALA A 147 17.44 8.18 -2.87
CA ALA A 147 15.99 8.29 -3.05
C ALA A 147 15.44 7.19 -3.97
N GLY A 148 16.14 6.89 -5.08
CA GLY A 148 15.78 5.82 -6.01
C GLY A 148 15.75 4.45 -5.34
N ARG A 149 16.79 4.09 -4.58
CA ARG A 149 16.81 2.80 -3.87
C ARG A 149 15.77 2.72 -2.76
N ARG A 150 15.49 3.82 -2.06
CA ARG A 150 14.42 3.86 -1.06
C ARG A 150 13.04 3.67 -1.71
N TYR A 151 12.83 4.28 -2.88
CA TYR A 151 11.61 4.08 -3.66
C TYR A 151 11.44 2.61 -4.06
N GLU A 152 12.48 1.98 -4.65
CA GLU A 152 12.42 0.57 -5.07
C GLU A 152 12.19 -0.38 -3.89
N ARG A 153 12.80 -0.13 -2.73
CA ARG A 153 12.56 -0.93 -1.50
C ARG A 153 11.12 -0.81 -1.03
N ARG A 154 10.60 0.42 -0.90
CA ARG A 154 9.21 0.65 -0.48
C ARG A 154 8.21 0.05 -1.46
N LYS A 155 8.51 0.13 -2.76
CA LYS A 155 7.69 -0.48 -3.80
C LYS A 155 7.63 -2.00 -3.64
N ALA A 156 8.76 -2.66 -3.41
CA ALA A 156 8.81 -4.11 -3.18
C ALA A 156 8.10 -4.53 -1.89
N GLU A 157 8.27 -3.78 -0.79
CA GLU A 157 7.54 -3.98 0.47
C GLU A 157 6.02 -3.82 0.27
N TYR A 158 5.62 -2.80 -0.48
CA TYR A 158 4.23 -2.53 -0.80
C TYR A 158 3.60 -3.63 -1.66
N GLU A 159 4.31 -4.12 -2.70
CA GLU A 159 3.85 -5.22 -3.55
C GLU A 159 3.58 -6.49 -2.72
N LEU A 160 4.43 -6.80 -1.72
CA LEU A 160 4.19 -7.91 -0.80
C LEU A 160 2.94 -7.69 0.07
N LEU A 161 2.82 -6.52 0.70
CA LEU A 161 1.68 -6.20 1.56
C LEU A 161 0.36 -6.26 0.77
N ARG A 162 0.35 -5.72 -0.45
CA ARG A 162 -0.78 -5.82 -1.38
C ARG A 162 -1.11 -7.28 -1.68
N ARG A 163 -0.12 -8.12 -2.00
CA ARG A 163 -0.34 -9.54 -2.28
C ARG A 163 -0.95 -10.28 -1.08
N HIS A 164 -0.49 -9.99 0.13
CA HIS A 164 -1.07 -10.54 1.36
C HIS A 164 -2.52 -10.10 1.57
N ALA A 165 -2.81 -8.80 1.47
CA ALA A 165 -4.17 -8.28 1.62
C ALA A 165 -5.13 -8.85 0.57
N GLU A 166 -4.69 -8.96 -0.69
CA GLU A 166 -5.46 -9.61 -1.75
C GLU A 166 -5.73 -11.08 -1.42
N ASN A 167 -4.71 -11.82 -0.98
CA ASN A 167 -4.87 -13.22 -0.62
C ASN A 167 -5.81 -13.40 0.59
N ASP A 168 -5.74 -12.54 1.60
CA ASP A 168 -6.65 -12.55 2.75
C ASP A 168 -8.10 -12.30 2.32
N LEU A 169 -8.32 -11.35 1.41
CA LEU A 169 -9.63 -11.10 0.82
C LEU A 169 -10.14 -12.34 0.05
N ARG A 170 -9.28 -12.99 -0.73
CA ARG A 170 -9.63 -14.20 -1.49
C ARG A 170 -9.91 -15.40 -0.58
N MET A 171 -9.16 -15.56 0.51
CA MET A 171 -9.44 -16.59 1.52
C MET A 171 -10.79 -16.37 2.19
N MET A 172 -11.05 -15.13 2.61
CA MET A 172 -12.34 -14.74 3.16
C MET A 172 -13.47 -15.04 2.17
N TYR A 173 -13.34 -14.62 0.91
CA TYR A 173 -14.32 -14.91 -0.13
C TYR A 173 -14.54 -16.42 -0.33
N ASN A 174 -13.47 -17.21 -0.39
CA ASN A 174 -13.55 -18.66 -0.55
C ASN A 174 -14.20 -19.36 0.64
N SER A 175 -14.18 -18.74 1.83
CA SER A 175 -14.87 -19.24 3.03
C SER A 175 -16.36 -18.86 3.08
N CYS A 176 -16.83 -18.02 2.16
CA CYS A 176 -18.22 -17.61 2.09
C CYS A 176 -19.12 -18.77 1.62
N ALA A 177 -20.05 -19.19 2.48
CA ALA A 177 -21.01 -20.24 2.15
C ALA A 177 -22.04 -19.76 1.13
N ASP A 178 -22.31 -20.55 0.09
CA ASP A 178 -23.32 -20.25 -0.94
C ASP A 178 -23.20 -18.84 -1.54
N CYS A 179 -21.96 -18.40 -1.80
CA CYS A 179 -21.69 -17.10 -2.40
C CYS A 179 -22.01 -17.13 -3.91
N PHE A 180 -23.11 -16.49 -4.30
CA PHE A 180 -23.51 -16.40 -5.71
C PHE A 180 -23.03 -15.12 -6.41
N LEU A 181 -22.40 -14.20 -5.67
CA LEU A 181 -21.82 -12.97 -6.23
C LEU A 181 -20.33 -13.14 -6.50
N PRO A 182 -19.81 -12.70 -7.66
CA PRO A 182 -18.38 -12.58 -7.88
C PRO A 182 -17.75 -11.55 -6.94
N LEU A 183 -16.47 -11.72 -6.58
CA LEU A 183 -15.74 -10.83 -5.67
C LEU A 183 -15.81 -9.33 -6.04
N ALA A 184 -15.89 -8.99 -7.33
CA ALA A 184 -16.03 -7.59 -7.76
C ALA A 184 -17.35 -6.92 -7.30
N TRP A 185 -18.36 -7.72 -6.96
CA TRP A 185 -19.71 -7.27 -6.59
C TRP A 185 -20.01 -7.43 -5.10
N THR A 186 -19.04 -7.87 -4.30
CA THR A 186 -19.17 -8.06 -2.86
C THR A 186 -18.90 -6.84 -1.96
N PRO A 187 -18.43 -5.66 -2.44
CA PRO A 187 -18.33 -4.48 -1.58
C PRO A 187 -19.68 -4.12 -0.94
N PRO A 188 -19.76 -3.92 0.39
CA PRO A 188 -21.03 -3.69 1.09
C PRO A 188 -21.91 -2.57 0.51
N PRO A 189 -21.38 -1.40 0.10
CA PRO A 189 -22.20 -0.35 -0.50
C PRO A 189 -22.93 -0.79 -1.77
N ARG A 190 -22.32 -1.67 -2.57
CA ARG A 190 -22.94 -2.21 -3.81
C ARG A 190 -24.06 -3.19 -3.48
N ILE A 191 -23.84 -4.09 -2.52
CA ILE A 191 -24.85 -5.06 -2.09
C ILE A 191 -26.11 -4.33 -1.58
N ILE A 192 -25.93 -3.27 -0.77
CA ILE A 192 -27.05 -2.47 -0.24
C ILE A 192 -27.88 -1.87 -1.39
N ARG A 193 -27.22 -1.23 -2.37
CA ARG A 193 -27.91 -0.65 -3.55
C ARG A 193 -28.67 -1.70 -4.35
N MET A 194 -28.08 -2.88 -4.53
CA MET A 194 -28.72 -3.97 -5.26
C MET A 194 -29.94 -4.52 -4.51
N ILE A 195 -29.88 -4.63 -3.18
CA ILE A 195 -31.04 -5.00 -2.35
C ILE A 195 -32.16 -3.96 -2.53
N ASP A 196 -31.83 -2.67 -2.45
CA ASP A 196 -32.82 -1.59 -2.58
C ASP A 196 -33.47 -1.60 -3.97
N ALA A 197 -32.68 -1.78 -5.03
CA ALA A 197 -33.17 -1.86 -6.41
C ALA A 197 -34.06 -3.11 -6.65
N LEU A 198 -33.73 -4.24 -6.01
CA LEU A 198 -34.59 -5.44 -6.03
C LEU A 198 -35.85 -5.26 -5.22
N ARG A 199 -35.86 -4.48 -4.14
CA ARG A 199 -37.07 -4.23 -3.34
C ARG A 199 -37.99 -3.22 -4.01
N SER A 200 -37.44 -2.16 -4.59
CA SER A 200 -38.19 -1.14 -5.34
C SER A 200 -38.81 -1.68 -6.64
N GLY A 201 -38.30 -2.80 -7.15
CA GLY A 201 -38.72 -3.36 -8.43
C GLY A 201 -38.11 -2.66 -9.65
N GLU A 202 -37.08 -1.82 -9.43
CA GLU A 202 -36.31 -1.20 -10.51
C GLU A 202 -35.62 -2.26 -11.40
N ILE A 203 -35.22 -3.38 -10.80
CA ILE A 203 -34.57 -4.50 -11.47
C ILE A 203 -35.31 -5.82 -11.22
N PRO A 204 -35.38 -6.71 -12.22
CA PRO A 204 -36.07 -7.99 -12.08
C PRO A 204 -35.24 -9.07 -11.36
N SER A 205 -33.91 -8.98 -11.38
CA SER A 205 -33.01 -9.96 -10.74
C SER A 205 -31.61 -9.40 -10.50
N VAL A 206 -30.83 -10.08 -9.66
CA VAL A 206 -29.40 -9.82 -9.43
C VAL A 206 -28.59 -9.84 -10.73
N ARG A 207 -28.88 -10.80 -11.63
CA ARG A 207 -28.20 -10.90 -12.92
C ARG A 207 -28.43 -9.66 -13.78
N ALA A 208 -29.69 -9.20 -13.85
CA ALA A 208 -30.04 -8.01 -14.61
C ALA A 208 -29.37 -6.74 -14.06
N TYR A 209 -29.17 -6.65 -12.74
CA TYR A 209 -28.41 -5.56 -12.14
C TYR A 209 -26.94 -5.57 -12.56
N MET A 210 -26.28 -6.73 -12.45
CA MET A 210 -24.87 -6.86 -12.84
C MET A 210 -24.66 -6.58 -14.33
N GLU A 211 -25.56 -7.06 -15.20
CA GLU A 211 -25.49 -6.78 -16.64
C GLU A 211 -25.67 -5.29 -16.95
N ARG A 212 -26.56 -4.59 -16.23
CA ARG A 212 -26.80 -3.16 -16.42
C ARG A 212 -25.64 -2.29 -15.95
N GLU A 213 -25.00 -2.62 -14.83
CA GLU A 213 -23.89 -1.82 -14.27
C GLU A 213 -22.51 -2.23 -14.82
N ALA A 214 -22.40 -3.38 -15.48
CA ALA A 214 -21.17 -3.79 -16.15
C ALA A 214 -20.99 -3.17 -17.55
N GLY A 215 -22.06 -2.62 -18.14
CA GLY A 215 -22.05 -1.92 -19.44
C GLY A 215 -21.78 -0.43 -19.31
#